data_AF-A0A7W0ZNY7-F1
#
_entry.id   AF-A0A7W0ZNY7-F1
#
_cell.length_a   1.000
_cell.length_b   1.000
_cell.length_c   1.000
_cell.angle_alpha   90.00
_cell.angle_beta   90.00
_cell.angle_gamma   90.00
#
_symmetry.space_group_name_H-M   'P 1'
#
loop_
_entity.id
_entity.type
_entity.pdbx_description
1 polymer ?
#
loop_
_entity_poly.entity_id
_entity_poly.type
_entity_poly.pdbx_seq_one_letter_code
_entity_poly.pdbx_strand_id
1 'polypeptide(L)'
;MATVAKRENKNERIKRELDPLDSLENLLRYAKDGFAAIPEDDLDVRLRWYGLYTQRPKEEGYFMLRVKVPNGTLTSDQLERLGRI
;
A
#
# COMPACT_ATOMS: atom_id res chain seq x y z
N MET A 1 13.22 28.27 24.41
CA MET A 1 12.55 27.90 23.14
C MET A 1 11.64 26.73 23.44
N ALA A 2 10.32 26.96 23.49
CA ALA A 2 9.36 25.89 23.75
C ALA A 2 9.24 24.99 22.51
N THR A 3 9.62 23.72 22.64
CA THR A 3 9.43 22.70 21.62
C THR A 3 7.92 22.48 21.45
N VAL A 4 7.35 22.91 20.33
CA VAL A 4 5.96 22.61 19.99
C VAL A 4 5.84 21.09 19.87
N ALA A 5 5.18 20.46 20.83
CA ALA A 5 4.88 19.03 20.77
C ALA A 5 4.03 18.78 19.52
N LYS A 6 4.62 18.10 18.52
CA LYS A 6 3.97 17.77 17.25
C LYS A 6 2.74 16.91 17.54
N ARG A 7 1.54 17.46 17.34
CA ARG A 7 0.28 16.71 17.44
C ARG A 7 0.28 15.66 16.33
N GLU A 8 0.47 14.41 16.70
CA GLU A 8 0.56 13.29 15.76
C GLU A 8 -0.80 13.04 15.09
N ASN A 9 -0.81 12.92 13.76
CA ASN A 9 -2.02 12.57 13.01
C ASN A 9 -2.13 11.04 12.86
N LYS A 10 -3.31 10.52 12.46
CA LYS A 10 -3.55 9.07 12.31
C LYS A 10 -2.44 8.38 11.48
N ASN A 11 -2.04 8.98 10.37
CA ASN A 11 -1.04 8.39 9.47
C ASN A 11 0.35 8.33 10.10
N GLU A 12 0.77 9.37 10.82
CA GLU A 12 2.07 9.39 11.49
C GLU A 12 2.12 8.36 12.64
N ARG A 13 1.00 8.17 13.36
CA ARG A 13 0.88 7.10 14.37
C ARG A 13 1.04 5.71 13.74
N ILE A 14 0.34 5.45 12.64
CA ILE A 14 0.37 4.15 11.93
C ILE A 14 1.78 3.81 11.44
N LYS A 15 2.51 4.79 10.90
CA LYS A 15 3.91 4.63 10.47
C LYS A 15 4.86 4.40 11.65
N ARG A 16 4.56 4.98 12.82
CA ARG A 16 5.36 4.79 14.04
C ARG A 16 5.16 3.39 14.64
N GLU A 17 3.94 2.86 14.56
CA GLU A 17 3.60 1.52 15.08
C GLU A 17 4.30 0.41 14.29
N LEU A 18 4.37 0.56 12.96
CA LEU A 18 5.06 -0.36 12.08
C LEU A 18 5.50 0.38 10.83
N ASP A 19 6.79 0.26 10.48
CA ASP A 19 7.28 0.80 9.21
C ASP A 19 6.49 0.15 8.06
N PRO A 20 5.88 0.94 7.16
CA PRO A 20 5.13 0.40 6.04
C PRO A 20 5.93 -0.61 5.19
N LEU A 21 7.25 -0.46 5.07
CA LEU A 21 8.11 -1.38 4.31
C LEU A 21 8.36 -2.71 5.04
N ASP A 22 8.15 -2.77 6.35
CA ASP A 22 8.24 -4.02 7.11
C ASP A 22 6.94 -4.83 7.05
N SER A 23 5.86 -4.27 6.49
CA SER A 23 4.55 -4.93 6.39
C SER A 23 4.42 -5.94 5.23
N LEU A 24 5.51 -6.29 4.53
CA LEU A 24 5.48 -7.22 3.40
C LEU A 24 4.97 -8.62 3.80
N GLU A 25 5.41 -9.14 4.94
CA GLU A 25 4.97 -10.45 5.43
C GLU A 25 3.46 -10.46 5.73
N ASN A 26 2.93 -9.36 6.27
CA ASN A 26 1.51 -9.18 6.49
C ASN A 26 0.74 -9.17 5.15
N LEU A 27 1.21 -8.43 4.15
CA LEU A 27 0.63 -8.44 2.80
C LEU A 27 0.58 -9.85 2.20
N LEU A 28 1.67 -10.62 2.31
CA LEU A 28 1.71 -12.00 1.80
C LEU A 28 0.75 -12.95 2.55
N ARG A 29 0.53 -12.70 3.85
CA ARG A 29 -0.49 -13.42 4.63
C ARG A 29 -1.89 -13.04 4.18
N TYR A 30 -2.18 -11.76 4.02
CA TYR A 30 -3.49 -11.29 3.53
C TYR A 30 -3.83 -11.81 2.14
N ALA A 31 -2.83 -11.96 1.27
CA ALA A 31 -3.03 -12.56 -0.05
C ALA A 31 -3.55 -14.01 0.02
N LYS A 32 -3.31 -14.72 1.13
CA LYS A 32 -3.82 -16.09 1.38
C LYS A 32 -5.15 -16.06 2.12
N ASP A 33 -5.27 -15.19 3.12
CA ASP A 33 -6.40 -15.14 4.04
C ASP A 33 -7.61 -14.37 3.47
N GLY A 34 -7.40 -13.59 2.40
CA GLY A 34 -8.43 -12.83 1.71
C GLY A 34 -8.60 -11.40 2.22
N PHE A 35 -9.41 -10.61 1.51
CA PHE A 35 -9.56 -9.16 1.74
C PHE A 35 -10.07 -8.81 3.15
N ALA A 36 -10.98 -9.62 3.70
CA ALA A 36 -11.56 -9.38 5.03
C ALA A 36 -10.55 -9.50 6.18
N ALA A 37 -9.39 -10.13 5.94
CA ALA A 37 -8.33 -10.28 6.93
C ALA A 37 -7.46 -9.01 7.08
N ILE A 38 -7.63 -8.01 6.20
CA ILE A 38 -6.77 -6.82 6.16
C ILE A 38 -7.29 -5.73 7.12
N PRO A 39 -6.50 -5.28 8.10
CA PRO A 39 -6.86 -4.15 8.96
C PRO A 39 -7.02 -2.83 8.18
N GLU A 40 -7.90 -1.94 8.66
CA GLU A 40 -8.14 -0.63 8.02
C GLU A 40 -6.86 0.21 7.89
N ASP A 41 -6.01 0.22 8.92
CA ASP A 41 -4.75 0.98 8.92
C ASP A 41 -3.76 0.45 7.85
N ASP A 42 -3.82 -0.85 7.54
CA ASP A 42 -3.04 -1.45 6.45
C ASP A 42 -3.59 -1.04 5.10
N LEU A 43 -4.92 -1.15 4.90
CA LEU A 43 -5.61 -0.73 3.68
C LEU A 43 -5.37 0.75 3.34
N ASP A 44 -5.44 1.63 4.35
CA ASP A 44 -5.42 3.07 4.14
C ASP A 44 -4.01 3.67 4.12
N VAL A 45 -3.02 3.05 4.78
CA VAL A 45 -1.66 3.61 4.86
C VAL A 45 -0.62 2.63 4.38
N ARG A 46 -0.52 1.44 4.96
CA ARG A 46 0.66 0.56 4.75
C ARG A 46 0.71 -0.01 3.33
N LEU A 47 -0.41 -0.49 2.79
CA LEU A 47 -0.48 -1.07 1.44
C LEU A 47 -0.22 -0.04 0.32
N ARG A 48 -0.48 1.24 0.58
CA ARG A 48 -0.19 2.32 -0.39
C ARG A 48 1.31 2.46 -0.66
N TRP A 49 2.18 2.04 0.26
CA TRP A 49 3.63 2.04 0.05
C TRP A 49 4.08 0.98 -0.96
N TYR A 50 3.29 -0.08 -1.13
CA TYR A 50 3.48 -1.09 -2.19
C TYR A 50 2.74 -0.75 -3.48
N GLY A 51 2.14 0.44 -3.57
CA GLY A 51 1.36 0.86 -4.73
C GLY A 51 -0.03 0.21 -4.81
N LEU A 52 -0.50 -0.44 -3.75
CA LEU A 52 -1.85 -1.01 -3.67
C LEU A 52 -2.81 0.01 -3.07
N TYR A 53 -3.80 0.42 -3.85
CA TYR A 53 -4.83 1.37 -3.43
C TYR A 53 -6.20 0.70 -3.47
N THR A 54 -6.98 0.83 -2.40
CA THR A 54 -8.38 0.38 -2.40
C THR A 54 -9.18 1.14 -3.45
N GLN A 55 -9.80 0.43 -4.38
CA GLN A 55 -10.74 1.04 -5.32
C GLN A 55 -12.10 1.28 -4.62
N ARG A 56 -12.85 2.28 -5.07
CA ARG A 56 -14.23 2.48 -4.62
C ARG A 56 -15.18 1.78 -5.60
N PRO A 57 -16.20 1.05 -5.13
CA PRO A 57 -16.58 0.78 -3.74
C PRO A 57 -15.57 -0.15 -3.03
N LYS A 58 -15.26 0.11 -1.76
CA LYS A 58 -14.24 -0.67 -1.03
C LYS A 58 -14.71 -2.10 -0.76
N GLU A 59 -16.02 -2.32 -0.74
CA GLU A 59 -16.64 -3.62 -0.45
C GLU A 59 -16.32 -4.70 -1.50
N GLU A 60 -15.97 -4.29 -2.72
CA GLU A 60 -15.67 -5.22 -3.81
C GLU A 60 -14.29 -5.88 -3.70
N GLY A 61 -13.44 -5.40 -2.78
CA GLY A 61 -12.14 -6.02 -2.50
C GLY A 61 -11.09 -5.85 -3.62
N TYR A 62 -11.36 -5.00 -4.61
CA TYR A 62 -10.42 -4.70 -5.69
C TYR A 62 -9.39 -3.63 -5.30
N PHE A 63 -8.20 -3.78 -5.86
CA PHE A 63 -7.10 -2.84 -5.71
C PHE A 63 -6.68 -2.26 -7.05
N MET A 64 -6.41 -0.96 -7.07
CA MET A 64 -5.60 -0.35 -8.11
C MET A 64 -4.12 -0.54 -7.76
N LEU A 65 -3.39 -1.22 -8.63
CA LEU A 65 -1.94 -1.41 -8.53
C LEU A 65 -1.20 -0.35 -9.34
N ARG A 66 -0.36 0.44 -8.65
CA ARG A 66 0.55 1.39 -9.28
C ARG A 66 1.94 0.79 -9.42
N VAL A 67 2.35 0.54 -10.67
CA VAL A 67 3.71 0.11 -10.98
C VAL A 67 4.62 1.32 -11.15
N LYS A 68 5.79 1.30 -10.49
CA LYS A 68 6.79 2.36 -10.63
C LYS A 68 7.64 2.15 -11.87
N VAL A 69 7.61 3.12 -12.79
CA VAL A 69 8.44 3.14 -14.01
C VAL A 69 9.34 4.37 -13.99
N PRO A 70 10.63 4.23 -13.65
CA PRO A 70 11.57 5.36 -13.69
C PRO A 70 11.61 5.98 -15.08
N ASN A 71 11.47 7.31 -15.17
CA ASN A 71 11.46 8.08 -16.42
C ASN A 71 10.41 7.62 -17.47
N GLY A 72 9.43 6.79 -17.08
CA GLY A 72 8.46 6.23 -18.03
C GLY A 72 9.05 5.28 -19.07
N THR A 73 10.32 4.86 -18.92
CA THR A 73 10.98 3.97 -19.88
C THR A 73 10.68 2.51 -19.55
N LEU A 74 10.13 1.78 -20.52
CA LEU A 74 9.82 0.35 -20.42
C LEU A 74 10.44 -0.40 -21.60
N THR A 75 10.85 -1.65 -21.36
CA THR A 75 11.15 -2.59 -22.44
C THR A 75 9.87 -3.20 -23.01
N SER A 76 9.94 -3.76 -24.22
CA SER A 76 8.83 -4.52 -24.82
C SER A 76 8.31 -5.60 -23.89
N ASP A 77 9.23 -6.32 -23.25
CA ASP A 77 8.91 -7.46 -22.37
C ASP A 77 8.22 -7.01 -21.09
N GLN A 78 8.62 -5.86 -20.53
CA GLN A 78 7.95 -5.28 -19.36
C GLN A 78 6.54 -4.81 -19.72
N LEU A 79 6.35 -4.19 -20.88
CA LEU A 79 5.05 -3.75 -21.35
C LEU A 79 4.11 -4.94 -21.60
N GLU A 80 4.60 -5.98 -22.28
CA GLU A 80 3.85 -7.22 -22.48
C GLU A 80 3.48 -7.87 -21.14
N ARG A 81 4.39 -7.87 -20.17
CA ARG A 81 4.13 -8.41 -18.84
C ARG A 81 3.04 -7.63 -18.12
N LEU A 82 3.04 -6.30 -18.21
CA LEU A 82 2.02 -5.45 -17.60
C LEU A 82 0.64 -5.64 -18.24
N GLY A 83 0.57 -5.87 -19.55
CA GLY A 83 -0.70 -6.11 -20.26
C GLY A 83 -1.34 -7.48 -19.96
N ARG A 84 -0.64 -8.38 -19.26
CA ARG A 84 -1.13 -9.72 -18.89
C ARG A 84 -1.62 -9.84 -17.45
N ILE A 85 -1.36 -8.82 -16.63
CA ILE A 85 -1.81 -8.74 -15.23
C ILE A 85 -3.24 -8.20 -15.21
#